data_AF-A0A317PYL5-F1
#
_entry.id   AF-A0A317PYL5-F1
#
_cell.length_a   1.000
_cell.length_b   1.000
_cell.length_c   1.000
_cell.angle_alpha   90.00
_cell.angle_beta   90.00
_cell.angle_gamma   90.00
#
_symmetry.space_group_name_H-M   'P 1'
#
loop_
_entity.id
_entity.type
_entity.pdbx_description
1 polymer ?
#
loop_
_entity_poly.entity_id
_entity_poly.type
_entity_poly.pdbx_seq_one_letter_code
_entity_poly.pdbx_strand_id
1 'polypeptide(L)'
;MNIDGYENRFVAFVDILGFKNLIHKIESEAIEGKDYQRVRSVLNFLHEESIESNGQHDLPVYEEKDGIILEKELGDPRINYISDCVIISTEGTFEGFKSLCNKLTKFSTDIACDGIFIRGGVTYGKIYHHGPILGSVWISKIIVR
;
A
#
# COMPACT_ATOMS: atom_id res chain seq x y z
N MET A 1 -29.28 -3.33 -2.92
CA MET A 1 -28.59 -2.99 -4.18
C MET A 1 -27.15 -3.43 -4.06
N ASN A 2 -26.73 -4.41 -4.87
CA ASN A 2 -25.30 -4.66 -5.08
C ASN A 2 -24.85 -3.58 -6.06
N ILE A 3 -24.11 -2.59 -5.56
CA ILE A 3 -23.45 -1.63 -6.44
C ILE A 3 -22.20 -2.36 -6.91
N ASP A 4 -22.05 -2.50 -8.23
CA ASP A 4 -20.90 -3.19 -8.80
C ASP A 4 -19.61 -2.51 -8.35
N GLY A 5 -18.66 -3.29 -7.85
CA GLY A 5 -17.44 -2.79 -7.22
C GLY A 5 -17.56 -2.23 -5.80
N TYR A 6 -18.72 -2.33 -5.13
CA TYR A 6 -18.88 -2.02 -3.70
C TYR A 6 -18.88 -3.29 -2.85
N GLU A 7 -17.70 -3.67 -2.36
CA GLU A 7 -17.44 -4.96 -1.75
C GLU A 7 -16.73 -4.84 -0.40
N ASN A 8 -16.79 -5.89 0.42
CA ASN A 8 -16.05 -5.92 1.68
C ASN A 8 -14.56 -6.06 1.37
N ARG A 9 -13.76 -5.12 1.87
CA ARG A 9 -12.31 -5.12 1.70
C ARG A 9 -11.64 -4.71 3.01
N PHE A 10 -10.41 -5.17 3.21
CA PHE A 10 -9.53 -4.55 4.17
C PHE A 10 -8.87 -3.32 3.53
N VAL A 11 -8.68 -2.26 4.29
CA VAL A 11 -7.99 -1.04 3.83
C VAL A 11 -6.99 -0.59 4.88
N ALA A 12 -5.73 -0.49 4.50
CA ALA A 12 -4.70 0.17 5.27
C ALA A 12 -4.43 1.57 4.75
N PHE A 13 -4.43 2.55 5.65
CA PHE A 13 -3.91 3.90 5.40
C PHE A 13 -2.57 4.00 6.10
N VAL A 14 -1.50 4.27 5.36
CA VAL A 14 -0.12 4.22 5.82
C VAL A 14 0.55 5.56 5.50
N ASP A 15 1.00 6.28 6.51
CA ASP A 15 1.60 7.61 6.45
C ASP A 15 3.09 7.53 6.80
N ILE A 16 3.94 8.17 6.00
CA ILE A 16 5.39 8.21 6.23
C ILE A 16 5.71 9.25 7.31
N LEU A 17 6.33 8.80 8.41
CA LEU A 17 6.64 9.65 9.55
C LEU A 17 7.77 10.64 9.24
N GLY A 18 7.53 11.91 9.56
CA GLY A 18 8.54 12.96 9.46
C GLY A 18 8.86 13.40 8.04
N PHE A 19 8.07 12.96 7.04
CA PHE A 19 8.30 13.24 5.63
C PHE A 19 8.43 14.74 5.33
N LYS A 20 7.51 15.56 5.85
CA LYS A 20 7.57 17.02 5.69
C LYS A 20 8.89 17.65 6.17
N ASN A 21 9.39 17.23 7.33
CA ASN A 21 10.64 17.76 7.88
C ASN A 21 11.84 17.32 7.04
N LEU A 22 11.78 16.10 6.48
CA LEU A 22 12.81 15.55 5.60
C LEU A 22 12.88 16.35 4.29
N ILE A 23 11.74 16.66 3.68
CA ILE A 23 11.67 17.50 2.47
C ILE A 23 12.23 18.90 2.75
N HIS A 24 11.82 19.57 3.84
CA HIS A 24 12.33 20.89 4.16
C HIS A 24 13.86 20.93 4.35
N LYS A 25 14.45 19.88 4.92
CA LYS A 25 15.92 19.77 5.03
C LYS A 25 16.56 19.69 3.65
N ILE A 26 16.05 18.83 2.78
CA ILE A 26 16.54 18.66 1.41
C ILE A 26 16.48 19.99 0.64
N GLU A 27 15.35 20.70 0.73
CA GLU A 27 15.17 22.02 0.11
C GLU A 27 16.19 23.05 0.62
N SER A 28 16.55 22.99 1.91
CA SER A 28 17.48 23.94 2.54
C SER A 28 18.96 23.64 2.28
N GLU A 29 19.35 22.37 2.14
CA GLU A 29 20.75 21.96 2.00
C GLU A 29 21.26 22.05 0.55
N ALA A 30 20.35 22.04 -0.45
CA ALA A 30 20.63 22.22 -1.88
C ALA A 30 21.78 21.35 -2.47
N ILE A 31 22.14 20.26 -1.78
CA ILE A 31 23.17 19.29 -2.15
C ILE A 31 22.55 17.90 -1.98
N GLU A 32 22.94 16.92 -2.81
CA GLU A 32 22.55 15.52 -2.65
C GLU A 32 23.14 14.92 -1.35
N GLY A 33 22.50 15.19 -0.23
CA GLY A 33 22.84 14.67 1.09
C GLY A 33 22.27 13.27 1.34
N LYS A 34 22.61 12.71 2.51
CA LYS A 34 22.08 11.42 2.96
C LYS A 34 20.55 11.39 3.01
N ASP A 35 19.94 12.49 3.45
CA ASP A 35 18.48 12.61 3.54
C ASP A 35 17.79 12.58 2.17
N TYR A 36 18.40 13.18 1.14
CA TYR A 36 17.91 13.08 -0.25
C TYR A 36 17.95 11.63 -0.77
N GLN A 37 19.04 10.90 -0.52
CA GLN A 37 19.16 9.51 -0.97
C GLN A 37 18.12 8.60 -0.30
N ARG A 38 17.82 8.83 0.99
CA ARG A 38 16.78 8.10 1.73
C ARG A 38 15.39 8.36 1.15
N VAL A 39 15.04 9.62 0.89
CA VAL A 39 13.76 9.96 0.24
C VAL A 39 13.68 9.33 -1.14
N ARG A 40 14.75 9.43 -1.94
CA ARG A 40 14.79 8.86 -3.28
C ARG A 40 14.62 7.35 -3.26
N SER A 41 15.27 6.65 -2.34
CA SER A 41 15.11 5.20 -2.15
C SER A 41 13.65 4.83 -1.86
N VAL A 42 13.03 5.51 -0.89
CA VAL A 42 11.61 5.30 -0.58
C VAL A 42 10.71 5.59 -1.78
N LEU A 43 10.90 6.71 -2.49
CA LEU A 43 10.09 7.04 -3.66
C LEU A 43 10.24 6.01 -4.79
N ASN A 44 11.45 5.49 -5.00
CA ASN A 44 11.67 4.41 -5.97
C ASN A 44 10.96 3.13 -5.56
N PHE A 45 11.07 2.73 -4.29
CA PHE A 45 10.35 1.56 -3.76
C PHE A 45 8.83 1.69 -3.95
N LEU A 46 8.24 2.84 -3.59
CA LEU A 46 6.81 3.08 -3.78
C LEU A 46 6.41 3.06 -5.25
N HIS A 47 7.28 3.57 -6.14
CA HIS A 47 7.05 3.52 -7.57
C HIS A 47 7.09 2.09 -8.11
N GLU A 48 8.07 1.28 -7.71
CA GLU A 48 8.20 -0.13 -8.08
C GLU A 48 6.96 -0.91 -7.60
N GLU A 49 6.54 -0.74 -6.34
CA GLU A 49 5.32 -1.35 -5.82
C GLU A 49 4.05 -0.94 -6.58
N SER A 50 4.01 0.30 -7.08
CA SER A 50 2.89 0.77 -7.92
C SER A 50 2.82 0.06 -9.27
N ILE A 51 3.96 -0.39 -9.79
CA ILE A 51 4.07 -1.12 -11.07
C ILE A 51 3.86 -2.62 -10.83
N GLU A 52 4.48 -3.20 -9.78
CA GLU A 52 4.34 -4.60 -9.39
C GLU A 52 2.87 -4.96 -9.13
N SER A 53 2.16 -4.13 -8.38
CA SER A 53 0.71 -4.30 -8.15
C SER A 53 -0.12 -4.26 -9.46
N ASN A 54 0.46 -3.82 -10.59
CA ASN A 54 -0.17 -3.77 -11.92
C ASN A 54 0.38 -4.81 -12.92
N GLY A 55 1.27 -5.74 -12.51
CA GLY A 55 1.77 -6.76 -13.45
C GLY A 55 2.86 -7.73 -12.97
N GLN A 56 3.37 -7.62 -11.73
CA GLN A 56 4.33 -8.57 -11.16
C GLN A 56 3.98 -8.84 -9.69
N HIS A 57 3.49 -10.05 -9.41
CA HIS A 57 2.81 -10.34 -8.15
C HIS A 57 3.76 -10.91 -7.09
N ASP A 58 3.73 -10.34 -5.87
CA ASP A 58 4.49 -10.85 -4.72
C ASP A 58 4.03 -12.25 -4.28
N LEU A 59 2.73 -12.50 -4.40
CA LEU A 59 2.07 -13.76 -4.06
C LEU A 59 1.19 -14.20 -5.23
N PRO A 60 1.78 -14.71 -6.33
CA PRO A 60 1.02 -15.13 -7.50
C PRO A 60 0.19 -16.36 -7.15
N VAL A 61 -1.10 -16.31 -7.51
CA VAL A 61 -2.02 -17.43 -7.47
C VAL A 61 -2.65 -17.59 -8.84
N TYR A 62 -2.79 -18.85 -9.26
CA TYR A 62 -3.29 -19.23 -10.58
C TYR A 62 -4.73 -19.73 -10.45
N GLU A 63 -5.63 -19.15 -11.24
CA GLU A 63 -7.04 -19.57 -11.31
C GLU A 63 -7.35 -20.02 -12.75
N GLU A 64 -7.94 -21.21 -12.89
CA GLU A 64 -8.41 -21.71 -14.18
C GLU A 64 -9.85 -21.23 -14.42
N LYS A 65 -10.05 -20.45 -15.48
CA LYS A 65 -11.38 -20.06 -15.98
C LYS A 65 -11.48 -20.35 -17.47
N ASP A 66 -12.51 -21.10 -17.85
CA ASP A 66 -12.81 -21.43 -19.26
C ASP A 66 -11.61 -22.04 -20.03
N GLY A 67 -10.77 -22.82 -19.35
CA GLY A 67 -9.56 -23.44 -19.92
C GLY A 67 -8.36 -22.50 -20.08
N ILE A 68 -8.46 -21.27 -19.57
CA ILE A 68 -7.37 -20.29 -19.52
C ILE A 68 -6.85 -20.20 -18.08
N ILE A 69 -5.53 -20.31 -17.91
CA ILE A 69 -4.87 -20.06 -16.62
C ILE A 69 -4.64 -18.56 -16.50
N LEU A 70 -5.31 -17.94 -15.54
CA LEU A 70 -5.13 -16.54 -15.19
C LEU A 70 -4.23 -16.45 -13.97
N GLU A 71 -3.14 -15.68 -14.09
CA GLU A 71 -2.33 -15.29 -12.95
C GLU A 71 -2.96 -14.06 -12.29
N LYS A 72 -3.09 -14.08 -10.96
CA LYS A 72 -3.54 -12.95 -10.15
C LYS A 72 -2.76 -12.91 -8.84
N GLU A 73 -2.73 -11.78 -8.18
CA GLU A 73 -2.16 -11.68 -6.84
C GLU A 73 -3.13 -12.16 -5.77
N LEU A 74 -2.61 -12.81 -4.74
CA LEU A 74 -3.39 -13.26 -3.60
C LEU A 74 -4.15 -12.09 -2.97
N GLY A 75 -5.48 -12.21 -2.90
CA GLY A 75 -6.33 -11.23 -2.23
C GLY A 75 -6.54 -9.92 -2.98
N ASP A 76 -6.23 -9.85 -4.29
CA ASP A 76 -6.44 -8.69 -5.17
C ASP A 76 -6.03 -7.37 -4.51
N PRO A 77 -4.74 -7.18 -4.15
CA PRO A 77 -4.25 -5.96 -3.55
C PRO A 77 -4.33 -4.81 -4.55
N ARG A 78 -4.78 -3.65 -4.06
CA ARG A 78 -4.87 -2.41 -4.82
C ARG A 78 -4.18 -1.31 -4.03
N ILE A 79 -3.19 -0.66 -4.65
CA ILE A 79 -2.36 0.36 -4.01
C ILE A 79 -2.63 1.72 -4.66
N ASN A 80 -2.83 2.75 -3.85
CA ASN A 80 -2.96 4.14 -4.28
C ASN A 80 -2.06 5.04 -3.43
N TYR A 81 -1.44 6.03 -4.07
CA TYR A 81 -0.52 6.96 -3.43
C TYR A 81 -1.10 8.36 -3.42
N ILE A 82 -1.08 9.02 -2.26
CA ILE A 82 -1.45 10.42 -2.09
C ILE A 82 -0.36 11.09 -1.25
N SER A 83 0.55 11.81 -1.90
CA SER A 83 1.70 12.45 -1.23
C SER A 83 2.54 11.42 -0.46
N ASP A 84 2.57 11.52 0.86
CA ASP A 84 3.30 10.72 1.84
C ASP A 84 2.43 9.61 2.46
N CYS A 85 1.21 9.44 1.92
CA CYS A 85 0.27 8.42 2.33
C CYS A 85 0.09 7.35 1.25
N VAL A 86 0.21 6.09 1.65
CA VAL A 86 -0.08 4.89 0.86
C VAL A 86 -1.39 4.31 1.35
N ILE A 87 -2.29 4.01 0.41
CA ILE A 87 -3.56 3.34 0.68
C ILE A 87 -3.52 1.98 0.00
N ILE A 88 -3.60 0.93 0.79
CA ILE A 88 -3.57 -0.46 0.33
C ILE A 88 -4.93 -1.07 0.66
N SER A 89 -5.61 -1.67 -0.32
CA SER A 89 -6.80 -2.47 -0.06
C SER A 89 -6.66 -3.89 -0.59
N THR A 90 -7.30 -4.84 0.07
CA THR A 90 -7.37 -6.24 -0.35
C THR A 90 -8.78 -6.77 -0.16
N GLU A 91 -9.11 -7.88 -0.82
CA GLU A 91 -10.39 -8.57 -0.63
C GLU A 91 -10.70 -8.81 0.85
N GLY A 92 -11.98 -8.78 1.20
CA GLY A 92 -12.44 -9.04 2.57
C GLY A 92 -12.40 -10.51 3.00
N THR A 93 -11.51 -11.31 2.41
CA THR A 93 -11.29 -12.72 2.67
C THR A 93 -10.08 -12.93 3.59
N PHE A 94 -9.90 -14.14 4.13
CA PHE A 94 -8.71 -14.45 4.93
C PHE A 94 -7.41 -14.29 4.13
N GLU A 95 -7.41 -14.73 2.87
CA GLU A 95 -6.27 -14.55 1.96
C GLU A 95 -6.00 -13.06 1.68
N GLY A 96 -7.05 -12.24 1.55
CA GLY A 96 -6.91 -10.79 1.45
C GLY A 96 -6.30 -10.15 2.71
N PHE A 97 -6.68 -10.59 3.90
CA PHE A 97 -6.03 -10.12 5.14
C PHE A 97 -4.56 -10.52 5.20
N LYS A 98 -4.23 -11.76 4.83
CA LYS A 98 -2.85 -12.26 4.76
C LYS A 98 -2.00 -11.45 3.76
N SER A 99 -2.55 -11.19 2.58
CA SER A 99 -1.94 -10.35 1.55
C SER A 99 -1.65 -8.94 2.08
N LEU A 100 -2.63 -8.33 2.77
CA LEU A 100 -2.46 -7.01 3.38
C LEU A 100 -1.33 -7.00 4.41
N CYS A 101 -1.30 -7.98 5.32
CA CYS A 101 -0.24 -8.10 6.32
C CYS A 101 1.15 -8.26 5.66
N ASN A 102 1.24 -9.03 4.57
CA ASN A 102 2.48 -9.21 3.84
C ASN A 102 2.97 -7.90 3.23
N LYS A 103 2.09 -7.17 2.53
CA LYS A 103 2.40 -5.85 1.95
C LYS A 103 2.81 -4.85 3.03
N LEU A 104 2.06 -4.77 4.14
CA LEU A 104 2.41 -3.88 5.26
C LEU A 104 3.77 -4.23 5.85
N THR A 105 4.10 -5.52 5.96
CA THR A 105 5.41 -5.97 6.46
C THR A 105 6.53 -5.57 5.50
N LYS A 106 6.38 -5.81 4.20
CA LYS A 106 7.32 -5.39 3.14
C LYS A 106 7.58 -3.89 3.22
N PHE A 107 6.52 -3.07 3.13
CA PHE A 107 6.61 -1.61 3.24
C PHE A 107 7.28 -1.16 4.54
N SER A 108 6.90 -1.74 5.69
CA SER A 108 7.50 -1.36 6.97
C SER A 108 8.99 -1.69 7.04
N THR A 109 9.40 -2.83 6.49
CA THR A 109 10.77 -3.32 6.58
C THR A 109 11.69 -2.57 5.63
N ASP A 110 11.30 -2.41 4.37
CA ASP A 110 12.12 -1.77 3.34
C ASP A 110 12.32 -0.28 3.65
N ILE A 111 11.26 0.43 4.03
CA ILE A 111 11.35 1.85 4.41
C ILE A 111 12.14 2.02 5.73
N ALA A 112 12.03 1.07 6.67
CA ALA A 112 12.81 1.10 7.91
C ALA A 112 14.30 0.82 7.70
N CYS A 113 14.69 0.06 6.67
CA CYS A 113 16.09 -0.09 6.28
C CYS A 113 16.71 1.25 5.87
N ASP A 114 15.91 2.17 5.31
CA ASP A 114 16.29 3.56 5.07
C ASP A 114 16.15 4.45 6.31
N GLY A 115 15.86 3.89 7.48
CA GLY A 115 15.67 4.59 8.76
C GLY A 115 14.47 5.54 8.77
N ILE A 116 13.55 5.38 7.82
CA ILE A 116 12.28 6.10 7.77
C ILE A 116 11.22 5.15 8.33
N PHE A 117 10.27 5.67 9.11
CA PHE A 117 9.24 4.85 9.72
C PHE A 117 7.88 5.21 9.14
N ILE A 118 6.96 4.25 9.15
CA ILE A 118 5.59 4.45 8.73
C ILE A 118 4.64 4.27 9.91
N ARG A 119 3.47 4.90 9.85
CA ARG A 119 2.37 4.68 10.81
C ARG A 119 1.07 4.53 10.06
N GLY A 120 0.07 3.88 10.65
CA GLY A 120 -1.19 3.74 9.94
C GLY A 120 -2.35 3.21 10.75
N GLY A 121 -3.39 2.81 10.02
CA GLY A 121 -4.53 2.11 10.55
C GLY A 121 -5.11 1.18 9.50
N VAL A 122 -5.60 0.02 9.95
CA VAL A 122 -6.28 -0.95 9.09
C VAL A 122 -7.75 -0.94 9.45
N THR A 123 -8.58 -1.01 8.43
CA THR A 123 -10.03 -0.96 8.54
C THR A 123 -10.63 -2.08 7.70
N TYR A 124 -11.85 -2.50 8.02
CA TYR A 124 -12.58 -3.51 7.26
C TYR A 124 -14.02 -3.04 7.05
N GLY A 125 -14.50 -3.12 5.82
CA GLY A 125 -15.87 -2.78 5.52
C GLY A 125 -16.14 -2.69 4.03
N LYS A 126 -17.36 -2.27 3.69
CA LYS A 126 -17.76 -2.08 2.29
C LYS A 126 -17.13 -0.81 1.72
N ILE A 127 -16.34 -0.97 0.67
CA ILE A 127 -15.71 0.13 -0.05
C ILE A 127 -15.90 -0.03 -1.55
N TYR A 128 -15.88 1.09 -2.25
CA TYR A 128 -15.70 1.15 -3.69
C TYR A 128 -14.24 1.49 -3.98
N HIS A 129 -13.52 0.63 -4.72
CA HIS A 129 -12.09 0.84 -5.03
C HIS A 129 -11.74 0.51 -6.49
N HIS A 130 -12.44 1.12 -7.44
CA HIS A 130 -12.10 1.09 -8.88
C HIS A 130 -11.65 2.49 -9.32
N GLY A 131 -10.53 2.98 -8.77
CA GLY A 131 -10.07 4.37 -8.90
C GLY A 131 -10.12 5.10 -7.55
N PRO A 132 -10.89 6.19 -7.39
CA PRO A 132 -11.03 6.86 -6.10
C PRO A 132 -11.68 5.94 -5.06
N ILE A 133 -11.14 5.92 -3.85
CA ILE A 133 -11.63 5.10 -2.74
C ILE A 133 -12.79 5.83 -2.05
N LEU A 134 -13.93 5.17 -1.94
CA LEU A 134 -15.10 5.68 -1.21
C LEU A 134 -15.67 4.60 -0.29
N GLY A 135 -15.79 4.91 1.01
CA GLY A 135 -16.30 3.97 2.00
C GLY A 135 -16.59 4.63 3.34
N SER A 136 -17.49 4.03 4.11
CA SER A 136 -17.91 4.49 5.45
C SER A 136 -17.09 3.82 6.57
N VAL A 137 -15.78 3.64 6.36
CA VAL A 137 -14.97 2.80 7.25
C VAL A 137 -14.32 3.63 8.36
N TRP A 138 -14.41 3.11 9.59
CA TRP A 138 -13.80 3.71 10.78
C TRP A 138 -12.35 3.25 10.94
N ILE A 139 -11.44 4.18 11.18
CA ILE A 139 -10.01 3.88 11.37
C ILE A 139 -9.78 3.21 12.72
N SER A 140 -9.63 1.89 12.73
CA SER A 140 -8.98 1.18 13.84
C SER A 140 -7.47 1.35 13.73
N LYS A 141 -6.90 2.07 14.70
CA LYS A 141 -5.48 2.40 14.76
C LYS A 141 -4.67 1.11 14.97
N ILE A 142 -3.83 0.74 14.00
CA ILE A 142 -2.83 -0.32 14.15
C ILE A 142 -1.47 0.37 14.08
N ILE A 143 -0.78 0.42 15.22
CA ILE A 143 0.61 0.90 15.28
C ILE A 143 1.48 -0.27 14.84
N VAL A 144 1.93 -0.26 13.58
CA VAL A 144 3.08 -1.07 13.17
C VAL A 144 4.31 -0.33 13.71
N ARG A 145 5.00 -0.94 14.67
CA ARG A 145 6.22 -0.41 15.30
C ARG A 145 7.45 -1.03 14.68
#